data_AF-A0A819PCY1-F1
#
_entry.id   AF-A0A819PCY1-F1
#
_cell.length_a   1.000
_cell.length_b   1.000
_cell.length_c   1.000
_cell.angle_alpha   90.00
_cell.angle_beta   90.00
_cell.angle_gamma   90.00
#
_symmetry.space_group_name_H-M   'P 1'
#
loop_
_entity.id
_entity.type
_entity.pdbx_description
1 polymer ?
#
loop_
_entity_poly.entity_id
_entity_poly.type
_entity_poly.pdbx_seq_one_letter_code
_entity_poly.pdbx_strand_id
1 'polypeptide(L)'
;QTIINPQLNDIHTINYLHNQAQLLLNTYINKQYPCEENRYFKLITLISSFRLISSSIIEEIFFRKTIGDKTHMEQLVKDMFKMVINS
;
A
#
# COMPACT_ATOMS: atom_id res chain seq x y z
N GLN A 1 -4.77 -11.61 -14.67
CA GLN A 1 -6.14 -11.11 -14.45
C GLN A 1 -6.10 -10.27 -13.20
N THR A 2 -6.06 -8.96 -13.36
CA THR A 2 -5.94 -7.99 -12.26
C THR A 2 -7.27 -7.96 -11.52
N ILE A 3 -7.24 -8.13 -10.20
CA ILE A 3 -8.42 -8.04 -9.33
C ILE A 3 -8.85 -6.56 -9.32
N ILE A 4 -9.62 -6.16 -10.32
CA ILE A 4 -10.25 -4.84 -10.38
C ILE A 4 -11.49 -4.95 -9.51
N ASN A 5 -11.35 -4.57 -8.25
CA ASN A 5 -12.46 -4.40 -7.33
C ASN A 5 -13.38 -3.29 -7.89
N PRO A 6 -14.65 -3.58 -8.23
CA PRO A 6 -15.58 -2.60 -8.79
C PRO A 6 -16.00 -1.51 -7.79
N GLN A 7 -15.48 -1.52 -6.55
CA GLN A 7 -15.60 -0.40 -5.61
C GLN A 7 -14.39 0.53 -5.62
N LEU A 8 -13.33 0.25 -6.39
CA LEU A 8 -12.30 1.23 -6.78
C LEU A 8 -12.84 2.19 -7.86
N ASN A 9 -14.11 2.59 -7.76
CA ASN A 9 -14.86 3.25 -8.83
C ASN A 9 -14.50 4.72 -9.03
N ASP A 10 -13.70 5.31 -8.15
CA ASP A 10 -13.18 6.64 -8.35
C ASP A 10 -11.66 6.62 -8.51
N ILE A 11 -11.24 6.14 -9.69
CA ILE A 11 -9.85 6.18 -10.14
C ILE A 11 -9.28 7.60 -10.03
N HIS A 12 -10.11 8.64 -10.20
CA HIS A 12 -9.67 10.03 -10.07
C HIS A 12 -9.32 10.38 -8.63
N THR A 13 -10.17 10.02 -7.66
CA THR A 13 -9.88 10.21 -6.23
C THR A 13 -8.67 9.40 -5.80
N ILE A 14 -8.53 8.16 -6.25
CA ILE A 14 -7.36 7.31 -5.95
C ILE A 14 -6.07 7.97 -6.46
N ASN A 15 -6.08 8.41 -7.73
CA ASN A 15 -4.93 9.10 -8.32
C ASN A 15 -4.63 10.42 -7.62
N TYR A 16 -5.66 11.18 -7.24
CA TYR A 16 -5.48 12.42 -6.48
C TYR A 16 -4.80 12.16 -5.13
N LEU A 17 -5.29 11.20 -4.36
CA LEU A 17 -4.71 10.82 -3.06
C LEU A 17 -3.27 10.31 -3.23
N HIS A 18 -3.01 9.52 -4.28
CA HIS A 18 -1.66 9.06 -4.61
C HIS A 18 -0.71 10.23 -4.86
N ASN A 19 -1.12 11.20 -5.68
CA ASN A 19 -0.32 12.39 -5.99
C ASN A 19 -0.07 13.23 -4.74
N GLN A 20 -1.06 13.40 -3.86
CA GLN A 20 -0.90 14.12 -2.60
C GLN A 20 0.12 13.43 -1.67
N ALA A 21 0.04 12.11 -1.53
CA ALA A 21 0.98 11.34 -0.71
C ALA A 21 2.42 11.45 -1.26
N GLN A 22 2.59 11.38 -2.58
CA GLN A 22 3.90 11.55 -3.23
C GLN A 22 4.48 12.95 -3.02
N LEU A 23 3.65 14.00 -3.15
CA LEU A 23 4.06 15.38 -2.91
C LEU A 23 4.51 15.60 -1.46
N LEU A 24 3.72 15.10 -0.50
CA LEU A 24 4.05 15.16 0.92
C LEU A 24 5.36 14.43 1.23
N LEU A 25 5.55 13.23 0.67
CA LEU A 25 6.77 12.44 0.85
C LEU A 25 7.99 13.19 0.30
N ASN A 26 7.90 13.72 -0.91
CA ASN A 26 9.00 14.49 -1.51
C ASN A 26 9.33 15.74 -0.68
N THR A 27 8.31 16.47 -0.24
CA THR A 27 8.48 17.65 0.63
C THR A 27 9.16 17.30 1.95
N TYR A 28 8.75 16.20 2.59
CA TYR A 28 9.38 15.71 3.81
C TYR A 28 10.84 15.32 3.59
N ILE A 29 11.14 14.61 2.50
CA ILE A 29 12.51 14.20 2.17
C ILE A 29 13.40 15.40 1.93
N ASN A 30 12.96 16.39 1.15
CA ASN A 30 13.74 17.60 0.89
C ASN A 30 13.98 18.41 2.16
N LYS A 31 13.04 18.37 3.11
CA LYS A 31 13.19 19.03 4.42
C LYS A 31 14.15 18.31 5.35
N GLN A 32 14.10 16.98 5.42
CA GLN A 32 14.84 16.18 6.42
C GLN A 32 16.19 15.65 5.91
N TYR A 33 16.32 15.42 4.61
CA TYR A 33 17.50 14.85 3.97
C TYR A 33 17.93 15.71 2.78
N PRO A 34 18.24 17.01 2.98
CA PRO A 34 18.54 17.94 1.88
C PRO A 34 19.78 17.53 1.06
N CYS A 35 20.72 16.78 1.64
CA CYS A 35 21.91 16.29 0.94
C CYS A 35 21.68 15.00 0.14
N GLU A 36 20.49 14.39 0.20
CA GLU A 36 20.16 13.16 -0.51
C GLU A 36 19.13 13.41 -1.63
N GLU A 37 19.54 14.14 -2.67
CA GLU A 37 18.68 14.60 -3.78
C GLU A 37 17.90 13.46 -4.50
N ASN A 38 18.40 12.22 -4.42
CA ASN A 38 17.80 11.06 -5.07
C ASN A 38 17.02 10.13 -4.12
N ARG A 39 16.86 10.50 -2.85
CA ARG A 39 16.23 9.62 -1.84
C ARG A 39 14.77 9.31 -2.18
N TYR A 40 14.03 10.30 -2.67
CA TYR A 40 12.66 10.11 -3.13
C TYR A 40 12.58 9.03 -4.23
N PHE A 41 13.38 9.15 -5.28
CA PHE A 41 13.39 8.19 -6.39
C PHE A 41 13.81 6.79 -5.96
N LYS A 42 14.80 6.66 -5.06
CA LYS A 42 15.20 5.38 -4.49
C LYS A 42 14.04 4.70 -3.75
N LEU A 43 13.29 5.45 -2.94
CA LEU A 43 12.13 4.92 -2.21
C LEU A 43 10.99 4.53 -3.16
N ILE A 44 10.65 5.35 -4.15
CA ILE A 44 9.60 5.02 -5.13
C ILE A 44 9.99 3.78 -5.97
N THR A 45 11.26 3.66 -6.35
CA THR A 45 11.79 2.49 -7.06
C THR A 45 11.68 1.25 -6.18
N LEU A 46 12.07 1.35 -4.92
CA LEU A 46 11.96 0.26 -3.96
C LEU A 46 10.48 -0.16 -3.79
N ILE A 47 9.56 0.77 -3.54
CA ILE A 47 8.11 0.50 -3.45
C ILE A 47 7.59 -0.20 -4.72
N SER A 48 8.08 0.19 -5.89
CA SER A 48 7.68 -0.44 -7.15
C SER A 48 8.24 -1.85 -7.29
N SER A 49 9.47 -2.10 -6.83
CA SER A 49 10.07 -3.44 -6.81
C SER A 49 9.35 -4.41 -5.86
N PHE A 50 8.77 -3.91 -4.77
CA PHE A 50 7.95 -4.72 -3.86
C PHE A 50 6.70 -5.32 -4.54
N ARG A 51 6.22 -4.73 -5.65
CA ARG A 51 5.10 -5.31 -6.42
C ARG A 51 5.46 -6.65 -7.09
N LEU A 52 6.75 -6.97 -7.19
CA LEU A 52 7.23 -8.25 -7.71
C LEU A 52 7.12 -9.37 -6.67
N ILE A 53 6.94 -9.03 -5.40
CA ILE A 53 6.76 -9.98 -4.32
C ILE A 53 5.27 -10.33 -4.23
N SER A 54 4.94 -11.62 -4.18
CA SER A 54 3.55 -12.05 -4.07
C SER A 54 2.96 -11.64 -2.73
N SER A 55 1.65 -11.35 -2.74
CA SER A 55 0.90 -11.06 -1.52
C SER A 55 1.00 -12.19 -0.48
N SER A 56 1.13 -13.45 -0.92
CA SER A 56 1.32 -14.60 -0.04
C SER A 56 2.63 -14.53 0.75
N ILE A 57 3.74 -14.11 0.14
CA ILE A 57 5.03 -13.96 0.82
C ILE A 57 4.97 -12.82 1.83
N ILE A 58 4.33 -11.70 1.45
CA ILE A 58 4.12 -10.57 2.36
C ILE A 58 3.27 -10.99 3.58
N GLU A 59 2.19 -11.74 3.34
CA GLU A 59 1.35 -12.31 4.41
C GLU A 59 2.18 -13.20 5.33
N GLU A 60 2.98 -14.10 4.77
CA GLU A 60 3.80 -15.05 5.55
C GLU A 60 4.83 -14.35 6.43
N ILE A 61 5.55 -13.36 5.90
CA ILE A 61 6.63 -12.69 6.62
C ILE A 61 6.10 -11.72 7.68
N PHE A 62 5.09 -10.91 7.34
CA PHE A 62 4.69 -9.78 8.18
C PHE A 62 3.43 -10.05 9.01
N PHE A 63 2.53 -10.92 8.55
CA PHE A 63 1.19 -11.00 9.11
C PHE A 63 0.80 -12.37 9.65
N ARG A 64 1.45 -13.46 9.24
CA ARG A 64 1.13 -14.83 9.67
C ARG A 64 1.13 -15.00 11.18
N LYS A 65 2.11 -14.43 11.88
CA LYS A 65 2.18 -14.48 13.35
C LYS A 65 1.03 -13.73 14.03
N THR A 66 0.46 -12.72 13.39
CA THR A 66 -0.59 -11.86 13.95
C THR A 66 -1.99 -12.37 13.62
N ILE A 67 -2.21 -12.84 12.39
CA ILE A 67 -3.53 -13.29 11.91
C ILE A 67 -3.75 -14.80 12.12
N GLY A 68 -2.67 -15.55 12.30
CA GLY A 68 -2.69 -17.01 12.47
C GLY A 68 -2.73 -17.80 11.15
N ASP A 69 -2.63 -19.12 11.26
CA ASP A 69 -2.49 -20.00 10.09
C ASP A 69 -3.78 -20.20 9.30
N LYS A 70 -4.93 -19.92 9.94
CA LYS A 70 -6.27 -20.23 9.40
C LYS A 70 -6.92 -19.07 8.65
N THR A 71 -6.32 -17.89 8.68
CA THR A 71 -6.90 -16.67 8.10
C THR A 71 -5.94 -16.07 7.09
N HIS A 72 -6.42 -15.91 5.86
CA HIS A 72 -5.69 -15.21 4.80
C HIS A 72 -5.88 -13.70 4.90
N MET A 73 -4.86 -12.93 4.53
CA MET A 73 -4.91 -11.46 4.55
C MET A 73 -6.08 -10.93 3.73
N GLU A 74 -6.36 -11.53 2.56
CA GLU A 74 -7.48 -11.12 1.71
C GLU A 74 -8.84 -11.24 2.45
N GLN A 75 -9.01 -12.31 3.23
CA GLN A 75 -10.23 -12.53 4.01
C GLN A 75 -10.34 -11.52 5.15
N LEU A 76 -9.23 -11.27 5.85
CA LEU A 76 -9.18 -10.23 6.90
C LEU A 76 -9.56 -8.85 6.35
N VAL A 77 -8.99 -8.46 5.21
CA VAL A 77 -9.30 -7.17 4.58
C VAL A 77 -10.78 -7.08 4.21
N LYS A 78 -11.36 -8.14 3.61
CA LYS A 78 -12.81 -8.19 3.31
C LYS A 78 -13.65 -8.02 4.57
N ASP A 79 -13.27 -8.67 5.67
CA ASP A 79 -14.01 -8.60 6.92
C ASP A 79 -13.88 -7.21 7.58
N MET A 80 -12.70 -6.59 7.56
CA MET A 80 -12.50 -5.21 8.02
C MET A 80 -13.37 -4.20 7.23
N PHE A 81 -13.44 -4.35 5.90
CA PHE A 81 -14.30 -3.48 5.09
C PHE A 81 -15.79 -3.65 5.39
N LYS A 82 -16.26 -4.90 5.56
CA LYS A 82 -17.66 -5.16 5.93
C LYS A 82 -18.00 -4.57 7.29
N MET A 83 -17.09 -4.62 8.27
CA MET A 83 -17.31 -4.00 9.57
C MET A 83 -17.50 -2.49 9.44
N VAL A 84 -16.69 -1.79 8.64
CA VAL A 84 -16.80 -0.34 8.43
C VAL A 84 -18.11 0.06 7.74
N ILE A 85 -18.60 -0.77 6.81
CA ILE A 85 -19.85 -0.48 6.08
C ILE A 85 -21.10 -0.79 6.92
N ASN A 86 -21.01 -1.78 7.81
CA ASN A 86 -22.10 -2.17 8.70
C ASN A 86 -22.10 -1.43 10.05
N SER A 87 -21.19 -0.47 10.25
CA SER A 87 -21.13 0.43 11.41
C SER A 87 -21.78 1.77 11.08
#